data_AF-A0A2G2CG20-F1
#
_entry.id   AF-A0A2G2CG20-F1
#
_cell.length_a   1.000
_cell.length_b   1.000
_cell.length_c   1.000
_cell.angle_alpha   90.00
_cell.angle_beta   90.00
_cell.angle_gamma   90.00
#
_symmetry.space_group_name_H-M   'P 1'
#
loop_
_entity.id
_entity.type
_entity.pdbx_description
1 polymer ?
#
loop_
_entity_poly.entity_id
_entity_poly.type
_entity_poly.pdbx_seq_one_letter_code
_entity_poly.pdbx_strand_id
1 'polypeptide(L)'
;DPVIGGIIQSTSYFNVDAGLSYNFLDFSGHFTVKNIIFQNRSIYTEKYEPNNQRKYLVSAAYAIGGYGADWSYEPSFLFQWAERTGEQAVDVNFKAYRAMDFGQLWGGLSYRRSLDGAEYLNGEEVKAQKLQWFTPILGVNYKNFMFAYTYSYQAGNVRFESGGFHQITLGYDFLGGRPEPYDCNCPAIN
;
A
#
# COMPACT_ATOMS: atom_id res chain seq x y z
N ASP A 1 28.06 -13.59 21.04
CA ASP A 1 27.10 -13.86 19.98
C ASP A 1 25.68 -13.72 20.55
N PRO A 2 24.88 -12.73 20.10
CA PRO A 2 23.52 -12.51 20.62
C PRO A 2 22.57 -13.70 20.37
N VAL A 3 22.91 -14.60 19.45
CA VAL A 3 22.12 -15.80 19.14
C VAL A 3 22.14 -16.83 20.29
N ILE A 4 23.14 -16.75 21.18
CA ILE A 4 23.32 -17.72 22.28
C ILE A 4 22.66 -17.27 23.60
N GLY A 5 22.19 -16.02 23.69
CA GLY A 5 21.79 -15.41 24.97
C GLY A 5 20.29 -15.30 25.27
N GLY A 6 19.40 -15.62 24.32
CA GLY A 6 17.96 -15.41 24.52
C GLY A 6 17.57 -13.94 24.77
N ILE A 7 18.44 -12.99 24.42
CA ILE A 7 18.21 -11.56 24.59
C ILE A 7 17.30 -11.12 23.44
N ILE A 8 16.06 -10.77 23.75
CA ILE A 8 15.17 -10.08 22.81
C ILE A 8 15.78 -8.70 22.57
N GLN A 9 16.47 -8.51 21.44
CA GLN A 9 16.91 -7.18 21.03
C GLN A 9 15.69 -6.42 20.50
N SER A 10 15.21 -5.48 21.31
CA SER A 10 14.29 -4.44 20.86
C SER A 10 15.10 -3.30 20.25
N THR A 11 15.00 -3.09 18.94
CA THR A 11 15.46 -1.84 18.32
C THR A 11 14.25 -0.94 18.07
N SER A 12 14.41 0.35 18.32
CA SER A 12 13.45 1.37 17.90
C SER A 12 13.94 1.94 16.57
N TYR A 13 13.10 1.91 15.55
CA TYR A 13 13.39 2.54 14.27
C TYR A 13 12.46 3.73 14.07
N PHE A 14 12.99 4.76 13.40
CA PHE A 14 12.23 5.94 13.02
C PHE A 14 12.39 6.13 11.52
N ASN A 15 11.26 6.27 10.82
CA ASN A 15 11.24 6.50 9.38
C ASN A 15 10.62 7.87 9.14
N VAL A 16 11.24 8.65 8.25
CA VAL A 16 10.70 9.93 7.77
C VAL A 16 10.38 9.80 6.30
N ASP A 17 9.16 10.14 5.96
CA ASP A 17 8.63 10.12 4.60
C ASP A 17 8.22 11.55 4.22
N ALA A 18 8.42 11.92 2.96
CA ALA A 18 7.90 13.18 2.41
C ALA A 18 7.20 12.90 1.07
N GLY A 19 6.09 13.57 0.82
CA GLY A 19 5.34 13.40 -0.41
C GLY A 19 4.68 14.68 -0.87
N LEU A 20 4.39 14.73 -2.16
CA LEU A 20 3.65 15.79 -2.83
C LEU A 20 2.47 15.16 -3.58
N SER A 21 1.34 15.87 -3.59
CA SER A 21 0.12 15.45 -4.25
C SER A 21 -0.38 16.57 -5.13
N TYR A 22 -0.85 16.22 -6.32
CA TYR A 22 -1.49 17.13 -7.26
C TYR A 22 -2.85 16.57 -7.63
N ASN A 23 -3.90 17.33 -7.36
CA ASN A 23 -5.28 16.96 -7.68
C ASN A 23 -5.83 18.01 -8.64
N PHE A 24 -6.37 17.55 -9.77
CA PHE A 24 -6.98 18.42 -10.76
C PHE A 24 -8.19 17.72 -11.37
N LEU A 25 -9.38 18.29 -11.15
CA LEU A 25 -10.66 17.66 -11.48
C LEU A 25 -10.71 16.25 -10.89
N ASP A 26 -10.95 15.25 -11.74
CA ASP A 26 -11.05 13.85 -11.36
C ASP A 26 -9.68 13.13 -11.31
N PHE A 27 -8.58 13.81 -11.65
CA PHE A 27 -7.25 13.22 -11.66
C PHE A 27 -6.47 13.54 -10.38
N SER A 28 -5.89 12.51 -9.79
CA SER A 28 -4.99 12.61 -8.63
C SER A 28 -3.64 11.97 -8.96
N GLY A 29 -2.56 12.72 -8.72
CA GLY A 29 -1.19 12.24 -8.83
C GLY A 29 -0.43 12.45 -7.53
N HIS A 30 0.36 11.45 -7.12
CA HIS A 30 1.16 11.51 -5.90
C HIS A 30 2.57 11.04 -6.16
N PHE A 31 3.53 11.73 -5.56
CA PHE A 31 4.91 11.30 -5.48
C PHE A 31 5.33 11.30 -4.01
N THR A 32 5.92 10.20 -3.54
CA THR A 32 6.38 10.06 -2.16
C THR A 32 7.78 9.45 -2.13
N VAL A 33 8.64 10.00 -1.29
CA VAL A 33 9.93 9.44 -0.92
C VAL A 33 9.83 8.94 0.51
N LYS A 34 9.99 7.63 0.70
CA LYS A 34 10.00 6.98 2.01
C LYS A 34 11.39 6.76 2.54
N ASN A 35 11.56 6.76 3.86
CA ASN A 35 12.83 6.52 4.55
C ASN A 35 13.94 7.49 4.09
N ILE A 36 13.67 8.80 4.14
CA ILE A 36 14.62 9.85 3.76
C ILE A 36 15.85 9.86 4.67
N ILE A 37 15.64 9.60 5.97
CA ILE A 37 16.70 9.50 6.97
C ILE A 37 17.24 8.08 7.00
N PHE A 38 18.55 7.94 6.81
CA PHE A 38 19.26 6.67 6.97
C PHE A 38 19.37 6.32 8.45
N GLN A 39 19.06 5.08 8.80
CA GLN A 39 19.26 4.55 10.15
C GLN A 39 19.91 3.17 10.05
N ASN A 40 20.93 2.95 10.87
CA ASN A 40 21.47 1.63 11.09
C ASN A 40 20.50 0.90 12.03
N ARG A 41 19.86 -0.14 11.54
CA ARG A 41 19.12 -1.07 12.38
C ARG A 41 20.13 -2.06 12.97
N SER A 42 20.09 -2.23 14.28
CA SER A 42 20.92 -3.21 15.00
C SER A 42 20.02 -4.30 15.59
N ILE A 43 19.43 -5.13 14.73
CA ILE A 43 18.61 -6.28 15.16
C ILE A 43 19.36 -7.59 14.88
N TYR A 44 20.20 -7.59 13.85
CA TYR A 44 21.13 -8.64 13.43
C TYR A 44 22.55 -8.07 13.23
N THR A 45 23.47 -8.91 12.78
CA THR A 45 24.88 -8.53 12.54
C THR A 45 24.98 -7.31 11.62
N GLU A 46 25.59 -6.22 12.10
CA GLU A 46 25.78 -4.92 11.40
C GLU A 46 26.32 -5.03 9.97
N LYS A 47 26.97 -6.16 9.64
CA LYS A 47 27.54 -6.46 8.33
C LYS A 47 26.51 -6.71 7.21
N TYR A 48 25.26 -7.05 7.55
CA TYR A 48 24.23 -7.48 6.58
C TYR A 48 22.94 -6.65 6.58
N GLU A 49 22.84 -5.61 7.41
CA GLU A 49 21.67 -4.73 7.45
C GLU A 49 21.85 -3.49 6.56
N PRO A 50 21.00 -3.27 5.53
CA PRO A 50 21.10 -2.09 4.69
C PRO A 50 20.68 -0.83 5.44
N ASN A 51 21.60 0.13 5.56
CA ASN A 51 21.36 1.47 6.10
C ASN A 51 20.42 2.33 5.23
N ASN A 52 20.30 1.99 3.95
CA ASN A 52 19.45 2.68 2.97
C ASN A 52 18.28 1.79 2.57
N GLN A 53 17.09 2.14 3.09
CA GLN A 53 15.80 1.54 2.71
C GLN A 53 14.92 2.52 1.93
N ARG A 54 15.52 3.52 1.28
CA ARG A 54 14.77 4.56 0.58
C ARG A 54 13.96 3.97 -0.55
N LYS A 55 12.69 4.39 -0.62
CA LYS A 55 11.77 4.02 -1.70
C LYS A 55 11.17 5.26 -2.32
N TYR A 56 11.06 5.23 -3.63
CA TYR A 56 10.35 6.21 -4.43
C TYR A 56 9.02 5.61 -4.85
N LEU A 57 7.94 6.34 -4.64
CA LEU A 57 6.58 5.92 -4.94
C LEU A 57 5.96 6.97 -5.85
N VAL A 58 5.41 6.53 -6.97
CA VAL A 58 4.62 7.36 -7.89
C VAL A 58 3.28 6.67 -8.07
N SER A 59 2.18 7.36 -7.80
CA SER A 59 0.85 6.83 -8.04
C SER A 59 -0.02 7.84 -8.75
N ALA A 60 -0.97 7.34 -9.53
CA ALA A 60 -2.05 8.14 -10.04
C ALA A 60 -3.38 7.40 -9.90
N ALA A 61 -4.44 8.16 -9.75
CA ALA A 61 -5.81 7.69 -9.66
C ALA A 61 -6.71 8.59 -10.52
N TYR A 62 -7.82 8.03 -10.98
CA TYR A 62 -8.83 8.78 -11.71
C TYR A 62 -10.20 8.46 -11.13
N ALA A 63 -10.94 9.48 -10.69
CA ALA A 63 -12.28 9.32 -10.17
C ALA A 63 -13.30 9.27 -11.31
N ILE A 64 -14.23 8.33 -11.24
CA ILE A 64 -15.30 8.17 -12.21
C ILE A 64 -16.61 8.14 -11.43
N GLY A 65 -17.38 9.22 -11.51
CA GLY A 65 -18.67 9.33 -10.85
C GLY A 65 -19.34 10.66 -11.17
N GLY A 66 -20.66 10.63 -11.37
CA GLY A 66 -21.45 11.85 -11.54
C GLY A 66 -21.83 12.45 -10.20
N TYR A 67 -22.06 13.77 -10.17
CA TYR A 67 -22.63 14.43 -8.99
C TYR A 67 -23.98 13.79 -8.63
N GLY A 68 -24.14 13.37 -7.37
CA GLY A 68 -25.34 12.67 -6.90
C GLY A 68 -25.50 11.23 -7.38
N ALA A 69 -24.47 10.63 -8.00
CA ALA A 69 -24.51 9.22 -8.36
C ALA A 69 -24.36 8.32 -7.12
N ASP A 70 -25.18 7.28 -7.04
CA ASP A 70 -25.08 6.28 -5.97
C ASP A 70 -23.75 5.52 -6.01
N TRP A 71 -23.11 5.44 -7.18
CA TRP A 71 -21.88 4.70 -7.41
C TRP A 71 -20.78 5.58 -7.99
N SER A 72 -19.57 5.39 -7.49
CA SER A 72 -18.35 5.94 -8.07
C SER A 72 -17.23 4.90 -8.09
N TYR A 73 -16.25 5.11 -8.97
CA TYR A 73 -15.16 4.18 -9.24
C TYR A 73 -13.82 4.91 -9.29
N GLU A 74 -12.76 4.22 -8.88
CA GLU A 74 -11.40 4.77 -8.82
C GLU A 74 -10.42 3.70 -9.31
N PRO A 75 -10.16 3.61 -10.62
CA PRO A 75 -8.94 2.99 -11.12
C PRO A 75 -7.72 3.78 -10.65
N SER A 76 -6.68 3.07 -10.21
CA SER A 76 -5.39 3.68 -9.87
C SER A 76 -4.24 2.72 -10.12
N PHE A 77 -3.03 3.28 -10.17
CA PHE A 77 -1.81 2.52 -10.16
C PHE A 77 -0.80 3.11 -9.19
N LEU A 78 0.14 2.28 -8.77
CA LEU A 78 1.28 2.68 -7.95
C LEU A 78 2.54 2.00 -8.48
N PHE A 79 3.54 2.80 -8.82
CA PHE A 79 4.90 2.34 -9.09
C PHE A 79 5.78 2.58 -7.86
N GLN A 80 6.64 1.61 -7.57
CA GLN A 80 7.57 1.65 -6.46
C GLN A 80 8.96 1.27 -6.94
N TRP A 81 9.97 1.99 -6.46
CA TRP A 81 11.37 1.68 -6.70
C TRP A 81 12.20 1.83 -5.41
N ALA A 82 12.92 0.77 -5.04
CA ALA A 82 13.83 0.76 -3.90
C ALA A 82 15.25 1.11 -4.34
N GLU A 83 15.81 2.20 -3.79
CA GLU A 83 17.08 2.77 -4.26
C GLU A 83 18.26 1.80 -4.11
N ARG A 84 18.32 1.08 -2.99
CA ARG A 84 19.48 0.25 -2.63
C ARG A 84 19.51 -1.10 -3.32
N THR A 85 18.37 -1.76 -3.42
CA THR A 85 18.22 -3.10 -4.03
C THR A 85 17.93 -3.01 -5.52
N GLY A 86 17.53 -1.84 -6.01
CA GLY A 86 17.06 -1.65 -7.39
C GLY A 86 15.66 -2.21 -7.63
N GLU A 87 15.03 -2.80 -6.61
CA GLU A 87 13.77 -3.52 -6.77
C GLU A 87 12.63 -2.60 -7.18
N GLN A 88 11.80 -3.07 -8.10
CA GLN A 88 10.67 -2.37 -8.66
C GLN A 88 9.39 -3.18 -8.52
N ALA A 89 8.28 -2.48 -8.29
CA ALA A 89 6.96 -3.10 -8.27
C ALA A 89 5.92 -2.15 -8.87
N VAL A 90 4.90 -2.75 -9.46
CA VAL A 90 3.72 -2.05 -9.97
C VAL A 90 2.48 -2.65 -9.34
N ASP A 91 1.59 -1.78 -8.90
CA ASP A 91 0.27 -2.11 -8.44
C ASP A 91 -0.74 -1.53 -9.41
N VAL A 92 -1.74 -2.31 -9.76
CA VAL A 92 -2.96 -1.83 -10.40
C VAL A 92 -4.09 -2.07 -9.43
N ASN A 93 -4.85 -1.03 -9.15
CA ASN A 93 -5.93 -1.06 -8.19
C ASN A 93 -7.22 -0.57 -8.83
N PHE A 94 -8.32 -1.08 -8.33
CA PHE A 94 -9.64 -0.59 -8.64
C PHE A 94 -10.45 -0.55 -7.36
N LYS A 95 -11.07 0.59 -7.07
CA LYS A 95 -12.04 0.72 -5.99
C LYS A 95 -13.39 1.14 -6.55
N ALA A 96 -14.44 0.67 -5.90
CA ALA A 96 -15.81 1.07 -6.13
C ALA A 96 -16.40 1.54 -4.81
N TYR A 97 -17.15 2.64 -4.85
CA TYR A 97 -17.82 3.23 -3.72
C TYR A 97 -19.32 3.30 -4.00
N ARG A 98 -20.11 3.09 -2.96
CA ARG A 98 -21.56 3.22 -2.98
C ARG A 98 -22.01 4.14 -1.85
N ALA A 99 -22.69 5.21 -2.20
CA ALA A 99 -23.35 6.09 -1.23
C ALA A 99 -24.51 5.35 -0.55
N MET A 100 -24.66 5.56 0.75
CA MET A 100 -25.69 4.96 1.60
C MET A 100 -26.24 6.05 2.53
N ASP A 101 -27.48 5.88 3.01
CA ASP A 101 -28.09 6.84 3.95
C ASP A 101 -27.28 7.01 5.25
N PHE A 102 -26.48 6.01 5.61
CA PHE A 102 -25.65 6.01 6.82
C PHE A 102 -24.19 6.45 6.58
N GLY A 103 -23.79 6.70 5.32
CA GLY A 103 -22.43 7.01 4.93
C GLY A 103 -22.05 6.38 3.59
N GLN A 104 -21.01 5.55 3.57
CA GLN A 104 -20.48 4.99 2.32
C GLN A 104 -20.01 3.56 2.52
N LEU A 105 -20.38 2.66 1.61
CA LEU A 105 -19.78 1.33 1.50
C LEU A 105 -18.79 1.36 0.34
N TRP A 106 -17.64 0.71 0.49
CA TRP A 106 -16.67 0.64 -0.59
C TRP A 106 -15.94 -0.69 -0.60
N GLY A 107 -15.46 -1.05 -1.77
CA GLY A 107 -14.69 -2.26 -1.99
C GLY A 107 -13.62 -2.01 -3.02
N GLY A 108 -12.51 -2.71 -2.92
CA GLY A 108 -11.44 -2.59 -3.87
C GLY A 108 -10.69 -3.90 -4.08
N LEU A 109 -9.98 -3.94 -5.19
CA LEU A 109 -9.06 -5.01 -5.53
C LEU A 109 -7.75 -4.38 -5.96
N SER A 110 -6.65 -4.89 -5.42
CA SER A 110 -5.30 -4.52 -5.80
C SER A 110 -4.55 -5.75 -6.30
N TYR A 111 -3.90 -5.60 -7.44
CA TYR A 111 -2.95 -6.57 -7.98
C TYR A 111 -1.56 -5.92 -8.03
N ARG A 112 -0.64 -6.43 -7.21
CA ARG A 112 0.75 -5.98 -7.18
C ARG A 112 1.66 -7.03 -7.78
N ARG A 113 2.58 -6.60 -8.62
CA ARG A 113 3.61 -7.45 -9.22
C ARG A 113 4.98 -6.80 -9.09
N SER A 114 5.93 -7.53 -8.53
CA SER A 114 7.35 -7.16 -8.62
C SER A 114 7.82 -7.31 -10.06
N LEU A 115 8.60 -6.35 -10.54
CA LEU A 115 9.21 -6.40 -11.86
C LEU A 115 10.49 -7.23 -11.86
N ASP A 116 11.09 -7.42 -10.69
CA ASP A 116 12.24 -8.28 -10.46
C ASP A 116 11.80 -9.74 -10.31
N GLY A 117 12.49 -10.64 -11.00
CA GLY A 117 12.26 -12.07 -10.90
C GLY A 117 13.22 -12.67 -9.88
N ALA A 118 12.70 -13.46 -8.95
CA ALA A 118 13.53 -14.40 -8.19
C ALA A 118 13.69 -15.67 -9.02
N GLU A 119 14.92 -16.07 -9.30
CA GLU A 119 15.21 -17.36 -9.94
C GLU A 119 14.92 -18.49 -8.94
N TYR A 120 14.13 -19.47 -9.35
CA TYR A 120 13.89 -20.70 -8.60
C TYR A 120 14.10 -21.91 -9.52
N LEU A 121 14.65 -22.98 -8.98
CA LEU A 121 14.83 -24.24 -9.69
C LEU A 121 13.49 -24.99 -9.68
N ASN A 122 12.99 -25.35 -10.87
CA ASN A 122 11.84 -26.24 -11.03
C ASN A 122 12.29 -27.49 -11.80
N GLY A 123 12.81 -28.47 -11.08
CA GLY A 123 13.54 -29.60 -11.71
C GLY A 123 14.90 -29.12 -12.23
N GLU A 124 15.15 -29.30 -13.54
CA GLU A 124 16.40 -28.91 -14.21
C GLU A 124 16.34 -27.51 -14.86
N GLU A 125 15.19 -26.83 -14.86
CA GLU A 125 15.03 -25.48 -15.42
C GLU A 125 15.05 -24.38 -14.35
N VAL A 126 15.87 -23.35 -14.58
CA VAL A 126 15.82 -22.09 -13.82
C VAL A 126 14.62 -21.29 -14.32
N LYS A 127 13.59 -21.13 -13.50
CA LYS A 127 12.43 -20.27 -13.80
C LYS A 127 12.50 -19.00 -12.96
N ALA A 128 12.25 -17.85 -13.57
CA ALA A 128 12.11 -16.60 -12.84
C ALA A 128 10.66 -16.45 -12.37
N GLN A 129 10.39 -16.56 -11.06
CA GLN A 129 9.09 -16.21 -10.49
C GLN A 129 9.11 -14.75 -10.07
N LYS A 130 8.16 -13.98 -10.58
CA LYS A 130 7.90 -12.62 -10.10
C LYS A 130 6.93 -12.69 -8.93
N LEU A 131 7.24 -11.98 -7.86
CA LEU A 131 6.36 -11.87 -6.70
C LEU A 131 5.04 -11.19 -7.11
N GLN A 132 3.91 -11.80 -6.77
CA GLN A 132 2.58 -11.33 -7.13
C GLN A 132 1.65 -11.35 -5.91
N TRP A 133 0.81 -10.34 -5.78
CA TRP A 133 -0.15 -10.20 -4.69
C TRP A 133 -1.52 -9.87 -5.22
N PHE A 134 -2.53 -10.51 -4.62
CA PHE A 134 -3.94 -10.19 -4.81
C PHE A 134 -4.52 -9.73 -3.48
N THR A 135 -5.02 -8.51 -3.45
CA THR A 135 -5.48 -7.88 -2.20
C THR A 135 -6.88 -7.31 -2.38
N PRO A 136 -7.94 -8.09 -2.11
CA PRO A 136 -9.27 -7.54 -1.88
C PRO A 136 -9.32 -6.73 -0.58
N ILE A 137 -10.09 -5.64 -0.63
CA ILE A 137 -10.41 -4.80 0.53
C ILE A 137 -11.90 -4.46 0.50
N LEU A 138 -12.53 -4.47 1.67
CA LEU A 138 -13.89 -4.00 1.88
C LEU A 138 -13.90 -3.02 3.04
N GLY A 139 -14.63 -1.93 2.91
CA GLY A 139 -14.71 -0.94 3.97
C GLY A 139 -16.04 -0.20 3.99
N VAL A 140 -16.28 0.43 5.13
CA VAL A 140 -17.47 1.18 5.41
C VAL A 140 -17.09 2.45 6.17
N ASN A 141 -17.64 3.56 5.73
CA ASN A 141 -17.60 4.82 6.43
C ASN A 141 -18.99 5.02 7.05
N TYR A 142 -19.06 5.06 8.37
CA TYR A 142 -20.27 5.29 9.15
C TYR A 142 -20.08 6.54 10.00
N LYS A 143 -20.75 7.63 9.60
CA LYS A 143 -20.49 8.96 10.18
C LYS A 143 -18.99 9.28 10.14
N ASN A 144 -18.38 9.59 11.29
CA ASN A 144 -16.96 9.90 11.40
C ASN A 144 -16.07 8.66 11.57
N PHE A 145 -16.64 7.44 11.57
CA PHE A 145 -15.86 6.21 11.75
C PHE A 145 -15.64 5.53 10.40
N MET A 146 -14.44 5.02 10.19
CA MET A 146 -14.10 4.15 9.07
C MET A 146 -13.66 2.79 9.60
N PHE A 147 -14.20 1.74 8.99
CA PHE A 147 -13.77 0.37 9.21
C PHE A 147 -13.41 -0.23 7.85
N ALA A 148 -12.28 -0.93 7.77
CA ALA A 148 -11.95 -1.73 6.60
C ALA A 148 -11.30 -3.05 6.98
N TYR A 149 -11.58 -4.06 6.17
CA TYR A 149 -10.95 -5.36 6.22
C TYR A 149 -10.24 -5.63 4.90
N THR A 150 -8.96 -5.94 5.00
CA THR A 150 -8.08 -6.24 3.87
C THR A 150 -7.57 -7.66 4.02
N TYR A 151 -7.61 -8.42 2.92
CA TYR A 151 -6.97 -9.72 2.85
C TYR A 151 -5.94 -9.70 1.72
N SER A 152 -4.67 -10.00 2.00
CA SER A 152 -3.60 -10.02 1.01
C SER A 152 -3.08 -11.43 0.80
N TYR A 153 -3.13 -11.91 -0.44
CA TYR A 153 -2.67 -13.23 -0.83
C TYR A 153 -1.47 -13.15 -1.75
N GLN A 154 -0.36 -13.80 -1.37
CA GLN A 154 0.81 -13.94 -2.22
C GLN A 154 0.66 -15.13 -3.16
N ALA A 155 0.64 -14.86 -4.47
CA ALA A 155 0.58 -15.88 -5.51
C ALA A 155 1.98 -16.40 -5.89
N GLY A 156 2.03 -17.68 -6.30
CA GLY A 156 3.24 -18.35 -6.79
C GLY A 156 3.70 -19.55 -5.93
N ASN A 157 4.79 -20.20 -6.35
CA ASN A 157 5.34 -21.42 -5.75
C ASN A 157 6.32 -21.12 -4.61
N VAL A 158 7.15 -20.09 -4.77
CA VAL A 158 7.98 -19.56 -3.67
C VAL A 158 7.15 -18.57 -2.85
N ARG A 159 6.80 -18.96 -1.62
CA ARG A 159 6.05 -18.12 -0.66
C ARG A 159 6.87 -17.97 0.61
N PHE A 160 6.84 -16.77 1.21
CA PHE A 160 7.50 -16.54 2.50
C PHE A 160 6.78 -17.26 3.65
N GLU A 161 5.45 -17.41 3.56
CA GLU A 161 4.62 -18.19 4.49
C GLU A 161 3.44 -18.87 3.77
N SER A 162 2.91 -19.96 4.34
CA SER A 162 1.72 -20.64 3.85
C SER A 162 0.45 -19.95 4.34
N GLY A 163 -0.06 -18.94 3.64
CA GLY A 163 -1.31 -18.27 4.00
C GLY A 163 -1.50 -16.91 3.33
N GLY A 164 -2.66 -16.30 3.56
CA GLY A 164 -2.88 -14.87 3.28
C GLY A 164 -2.82 -14.05 4.56
N PHE A 165 -2.58 -12.76 4.43
CA PHE A 165 -2.46 -11.81 5.53
C PHE A 165 -3.79 -11.09 5.75
N HIS A 166 -4.22 -11.00 7.00
CA HIS A 166 -5.45 -10.33 7.41
C HIS A 166 -5.11 -9.00 8.07
N GLN A 167 -5.76 -7.91 7.65
CA GLN A 167 -5.61 -6.60 8.26
C GLN A 167 -6.98 -6.00 8.54
N ILE A 168 -7.14 -5.49 9.77
CA ILE A 168 -8.27 -4.67 10.17
C ILE A 168 -7.77 -3.22 10.29
N THR A 169 -8.48 -2.30 9.65
CA THR A 169 -8.19 -0.87 9.69
C THR A 169 -9.34 -0.16 10.37
N LEU A 170 -9.02 0.68 11.36
CA LEU A 170 -9.96 1.56 12.04
C LEU A 170 -9.53 3.00 11.79
N GLY A 171 -10.47 3.84 11.38
CA GLY A 171 -10.27 5.27 11.20
C GLY A 171 -11.32 6.07 11.96
N TYR A 172 -10.93 7.27 12.38
CA TYR A 172 -11.85 8.24 12.97
C TYR A 172 -11.51 9.64 12.46
N ASP A 173 -12.50 10.31 11.90
CA ASP A 173 -12.42 11.70 11.50
C ASP A 173 -12.76 12.63 12.67
N PHE A 174 -11.72 13.20 13.28
CA PHE A 174 -11.82 14.15 14.38
C PHE A 174 -12.31 15.54 13.96
N LEU A 175 -12.15 15.89 12.68
CA LEU A 175 -12.44 17.23 12.14
C LEU A 175 -13.75 17.28 11.34
N GLY A 176 -14.54 16.20 11.39
CA GLY A 176 -15.71 15.99 10.55
C GLY A 176 -16.66 17.18 10.44
N GLY A 177 -17.15 17.40 9.22
CA GLY A 177 -18.06 18.50 8.89
C GLY A 177 -17.39 19.72 8.23
N ARG A 178 -16.12 19.62 7.80
CA ARG A 178 -15.57 20.61 6.87
C ARG A 178 -16.24 20.46 5.51
N PRO A 179 -16.72 21.54 4.88
CA PRO A 179 -17.13 21.49 3.48
C PRO A 179 -15.95 20.98 2.66
N GLU A 180 -16.22 20.07 1.72
CA GLU A 180 -15.24 19.63 0.74
C GLU A 180 -14.57 20.89 0.14
N PRO A 181 -13.25 21.08 0.31
CA PRO A 181 -12.60 22.33 -0.09
C PRO A 181 -12.57 22.51 -1.62
N TYR A 182 -12.94 21.47 -2.37
CA TYR A 182 -12.93 21.43 -3.82
C TYR A 182 -14.24 20.85 -4.32
N ASP A 183 -14.82 21.46 -5.35
CA ASP A 183 -15.94 20.93 -6.12
C ASP A 183 -15.42 19.82 -7.05
N CYS A 184 -14.90 18.75 -6.46
CA CYS A 184 -14.45 17.56 -7.17
C CYS A 184 -15.04 16.31 -6.52
N ASN A 185 -15.48 15.36 -7.34
CA ASN A 185 -15.86 14.02 -6.89
C ASN A 185 -14.58 13.22 -6.58
N CYS A 186 -13.86 13.64 -5.55
CA CYS A 186 -12.61 13.03 -5.12
C CYS A 186 -12.87 12.13 -3.89
N PRO A 187 -13.35 10.88 -4.05
CA PRO A 187 -13.73 10.02 -2.92
C PRO A 187 -12.57 9.71 -1.96
N ALA A 188 -11.32 9.90 -2.40
CA ALA A 188 -10.11 9.74 -1.60
C ALA A 188 -9.71 11.01 -0.80
N ILE A 189 -10.39 12.13 -0.97
CA ILE A 189 -10.12 13.43 -0.31
C ILE A 189 -11.33 13.85 0.55
N ASN A 190 -11.90 12.88 1.28
CA ASN A 190 -12.85 13.13 2.37
C ASN A 190 -12.12 13.48 3.65
#